data_AF-A0A7C6S7W4-F1
#
_entry.id   AF-A0A7C6S7W4-F1
#
_cell.length_a   1.000
_cell.length_b   1.000
_cell.length_c   1.000
_cell.angle_alpha   90.00
_cell.angle_beta   90.00
_cell.angle_gamma   90.00
#
_symmetry.space_group_name_H-M   'P 1'
#
loop_
_entity.id
_entity.type
_entity.pdbx_description
1 polymer ?
#
loop_
_entity_poly.entity_id
_entity_poly.type
_entity_poly.pdbx_seq_one_letter_code
_entity_poly.pdbx_strand_id
1 'polypeptide(L)'
;MIPFLGTVLGSPKRHAVYSRSRDWSLWAKALNAALGTDYTPEDLDFVGERVNTLERCYNLREGLTREDDTLPRRLLEEALPDGPAKGEKVGEEALQDLLSQYYAALGWDTRTGVPTKATLARLNLDRLGC
;
A
#
# COMPACT_ATOMS: atom_id res chain seq x y z
N MET A 1 -6.78 10.05 -2.25
CA MET A 1 -8.05 9.40 -2.64
C MET A 1 -7.78 8.61 -3.92
N ILE A 2 -7.41 7.34 -3.80
CA ILE A 2 -7.24 6.45 -4.96
C ILE A 2 -8.63 5.89 -5.27
N PRO A 3 -9.26 6.22 -6.41
CA PRO A 3 -10.57 5.69 -6.74
C PRO A 3 -10.36 4.39 -7.54
N PHE A 4 -10.35 3.24 -6.87
CA PHE A 4 -10.43 1.95 -7.57
C PHE A 4 -11.86 1.40 -7.45
N LEU A 5 -12.59 1.57 -8.56
CA LEU A 5 -13.66 0.73 -9.07
C LEU A 5 -14.51 -0.02 -8.04
N GLY A 6 -15.60 0.62 -7.64
CA GLY A 6 -16.81 -0.11 -7.33
C GLY A 6 -17.39 -0.75 -8.59
N THR A 7 -17.93 -1.95 -8.42
CA THR A 7 -18.86 -2.67 -9.32
C THR A 7 -18.23 -3.74 -10.22
N VAL A 8 -18.14 -4.99 -9.73
CA VAL A 8 -18.60 -6.21 -10.45
C VAL A 8 -18.94 -7.30 -9.41
N LEU A 9 -20.25 -7.58 -9.28
CA LEU A 9 -20.92 -8.85 -8.90
C LEU A 9 -20.80 -9.45 -7.47
N GLY A 10 -21.82 -9.16 -6.65
CA GLY A 10 -22.71 -10.21 -6.11
C GLY A 10 -22.27 -11.11 -4.93
N SER A 11 -22.11 -10.57 -3.72
CA SER A 11 -22.49 -11.30 -2.49
C SER A 11 -22.58 -10.36 -1.26
N PRO A 12 -23.73 -10.21 -0.56
CA PRO A 12 -23.91 -9.14 0.42
C PRO A 12 -23.30 -9.38 1.82
N LYS A 13 -22.62 -10.50 2.11
CA LYS A 13 -22.41 -10.91 3.52
C LYS A 13 -20.96 -11.13 4.00
N ARG A 14 -19.92 -10.82 3.22
CA ARG A 14 -18.51 -10.97 3.68
C ARG A 14 -17.66 -9.70 3.69
N HIS A 15 -18.11 -8.60 3.09
CA HIS A 15 -17.30 -7.37 2.99
C HIS A 15 -17.40 -6.40 4.18
N ALA A 16 -18.32 -6.62 5.12
CA ALA A 16 -18.48 -5.72 6.27
C ALA A 16 -17.32 -5.79 7.27
N VAL A 17 -16.60 -6.92 7.35
CA VAL A 17 -15.50 -7.12 8.30
C VAL A 17 -14.27 -6.29 7.89
N TYR A 18 -13.94 -6.27 6.59
CA TYR A 18 -12.79 -5.51 6.07
C TYR A 18 -13.03 -3.99 6.04
N SER A 19 -14.29 -3.56 5.90
CA SER A 19 -14.64 -2.13 5.90
C SER A 19 -14.48 -1.49 7.28
N ARG A 20 -14.84 -2.20 8.37
CA ARG A 20 -14.71 -1.66 9.74
C ARG A 20 -13.26 -1.60 10.24
N SER A 21 -12.40 -2.51 9.78
CA SER A 21 -10.98 -2.52 10.16
C SER A 21 -10.20 -1.29 9.68
N ARG A 22 -10.71 -0.61 8.64
CA ARG A 22 -10.12 0.61 8.05
C ARG A 22 -10.82 1.90 8.49
N ASP A 23 -11.59 1.87 9.56
CA ASP A 23 -12.14 3.09 10.15
C ASP A 23 -11.12 3.69 11.13
N TRP A 24 -10.30 4.62 10.61
CA TRP A 24 -9.34 5.36 11.44
C TRP A 24 -9.99 6.14 12.58
N SER A 25 -11.26 6.53 12.46
CA SER A 25 -12.00 7.19 13.55
C SER A 25 -12.22 6.27 14.74
N LEU A 26 -12.54 5.00 14.48
CA LEU A 26 -12.69 4.02 15.54
C LEU A 26 -11.36 3.78 16.27
N TRP A 27 -10.28 3.62 15.52
CA TRP A 27 -8.94 3.37 16.09
C TRP A 27 -8.42 4.56 16.90
N ALA A 28 -8.59 5.78 16.40
CA ALA A 28 -8.20 6.98 17.12
C ALA A 28 -8.93 7.08 18.47
N LYS A 29 -10.25 6.86 18.48
CA LYS A 29 -11.05 6.81 19.72
C LYS A 29 -10.57 5.74 20.69
N ALA A 30 -10.27 4.54 20.19
CA ALA A 30 -9.81 3.44 21.02
C ALA A 30 -8.45 3.74 21.67
N LEU A 31 -7.50 4.27 20.90
CA LEU A 31 -6.16 4.66 21.40
C LEU A 31 -6.26 5.78 22.44
N ASN A 32 -7.04 6.82 22.14
CA ASN A 32 -7.22 7.95 23.05
C ASN A 32 -7.89 7.53 24.37
N ALA A 33 -8.88 6.63 24.31
CA ALA A 33 -9.52 6.10 25.50
C ALA A 33 -8.58 5.23 26.35
N ALA A 34 -7.68 4.47 25.71
CA ALA A 34 -6.76 3.57 26.41
C ALA A 34 -5.52 4.29 26.98
N LEU A 35 -4.98 5.28 26.25
CA LEU A 35 -3.69 5.90 26.53
C LEU A 35 -3.78 7.36 27.00
N GLY A 36 -4.97 7.96 26.97
CA GLY A 36 -5.15 9.38 27.30
C GLY A 36 -4.54 10.34 26.28
N THR A 37 -4.38 9.89 25.04
CA THR A 37 -3.86 10.67 23.91
C THR A 37 -4.97 11.44 23.19
N ASP A 38 -4.59 12.23 22.19
CA ASP A 38 -5.46 13.09 21.38
C ASP A 38 -5.35 12.84 19.87
N TYR A 39 -4.97 11.62 19.46
CA TYR A 39 -4.84 11.24 18.05
C TYR A 39 -6.13 11.48 17.26
N THR A 40 -5.97 12.02 16.06
CA THR A 40 -6.99 12.12 15.02
C THR A 40 -6.86 10.96 14.02
N PRO A 41 -7.91 10.67 13.23
CA PRO A 41 -7.81 9.72 12.11
C PRO A 41 -6.65 10.04 11.15
N GLU A 42 -6.43 11.32 10.88
CA GLU A 42 -5.38 11.83 10.00
C GLU A 42 -3.99 11.58 10.58
N ASP A 43 -3.82 11.68 11.90
CA ASP A 43 -2.56 11.33 12.56
C ASP A 43 -2.23 9.84 12.37
N LEU A 44 -3.24 8.96 12.45
CA LEU A 44 -3.03 7.53 12.25
C LEU A 44 -2.65 7.19 10.81
N ASP A 45 -3.29 7.86 9.84
CA ASP A 45 -2.94 7.73 8.42
C ASP A 45 -1.50 8.19 8.16
N PHE A 46 -1.12 9.35 8.72
CA PHE A 46 0.25 9.87 8.66
C PHE A 46 1.28 8.92 9.30
N VAL A 47 0.97 8.38 10.48
CA VAL A 47 1.84 7.40 11.15
C VAL A 47 1.98 6.13 10.33
N GLY A 48 0.90 5.63 9.73
CA GLY A 48 0.94 4.45 8.86
C GLY A 48 1.83 4.67 7.63
N GLU A 49 1.68 5.81 6.96
CA GLU A 49 2.54 6.18 5.83
C GLU A 49 4.02 6.29 6.23
N ARG A 50 4.30 6.88 7.39
CA ARG A 50 5.65 7.00 7.94
C ARG A 50 6.28 5.63 8.23
N VAL A 51 5.53 4.71 8.84
CA VAL A 51 6.00 3.35 9.14
C VAL A 51 6.29 2.60 7.84
N ASN A 52 5.38 2.62 6.87
CA ASN A 52 5.58 1.97 5.57
C ASN A 52 6.83 2.49 4.85
N THR A 53 7.04 3.80 4.87
CA THR A 53 8.22 4.43 4.25
C THR A 53 9.51 4.09 4.99
N LEU A 54 9.48 4.04 6.32
CA LEU A 54 10.60 3.62 7.15
C LEU A 54 11.01 2.17 6.86
N GLU A 55 10.04 1.26 6.79
CA GLU A 55 10.27 -0.15 6.46
C GLU A 55 10.86 -0.29 5.05
N ARG A 56 10.35 0.48 4.08
CA ARG A 56 10.93 0.52 2.73
C ARG A 56 12.40 0.93 2.76
N CYS A 57 12.73 2.02 3.47
CA CYS A 57 14.12 2.48 3.61
C CYS A 57 15.02 1.43 4.27
N TYR A 58 14.53 0.73 5.30
CA TYR A 58 15.26 -0.38 5.89
C TYR A 58 15.54 -1.47 4.85
N ASN A 59 14.53 -1.92 4.12
CA ASN A 59 14.68 -2.99 3.14
C ASN A 59 15.63 -2.61 1.99
N LEU A 60 15.54 -1.36 1.49
CA LEU A 60 16.45 -0.83 0.47
C LEU A 60 17.90 -0.84 0.96
N ARG A 61 18.14 -0.47 2.22
CA ARG A 61 19.47 -0.54 2.84
C ARG A 61 20.02 -1.97 2.89
N GLU A 62 19.15 -2.95 3.12
CA GLU A 62 19.51 -4.38 3.14
C GLU A 62 19.60 -5.00 1.73
N GLY A 63 19.42 -4.21 0.67
CA GLY A 63 19.63 -4.62 -0.71
C GLY A 63 18.36 -5.00 -1.47
N LEU A 64 17.17 -4.79 -0.91
CA LEU A 64 15.92 -4.89 -1.66
C LEU A 64 15.91 -3.83 -2.77
N THR A 65 15.40 -4.19 -3.94
CA THR A 65 15.26 -3.30 -5.09
C THR A 65 13.83 -3.37 -5.65
N ARG A 66 13.52 -2.52 -6.63
CA ARG A 66 12.27 -2.64 -7.39
C ARG A 66 12.11 -4.00 -8.07
N GLU A 67 13.20 -4.67 -8.46
CA GLU A 67 13.15 -5.96 -9.15
C GLU A 67 12.60 -7.07 -8.24
N ASP A 68 12.74 -6.91 -6.92
CA ASP A 68 12.25 -7.86 -5.92
C ASP A 68 10.74 -7.70 -5.64
N ASP A 69 10.14 -6.56 -6.02
CA ASP A 69 8.72 -6.29 -5.87
C ASP A 69 7.90 -6.99 -6.95
N THR A 70 7.95 -8.32 -6.98
CA THR A 70 7.29 -9.16 -7.98
C THR A 70 6.28 -10.14 -7.39
N LEU A 71 5.57 -10.86 -8.25
CA LEU A 71 4.59 -11.88 -7.90
C LEU A 71 5.09 -13.28 -8.27
N PRO A 72 4.56 -14.35 -7.63
CA PRO A 72 4.83 -15.70 -8.07
C PRO A 72 4.50 -15.90 -9.55
N ARG A 73 5.38 -16.61 -10.26
CA ARG A 73 5.31 -16.90 -11.71
C ARG A 73 3.89 -17.24 -12.21
N ARG A 74 3.16 -18.08 -11.46
CA ARG A 74 1.80 -18.49 -11.80
C ARG A 74 0.85 -17.29 -12.00
N LEU A 75 0.96 -16.22 -11.23
CA LEU A 75 0.10 -15.03 -11.36
C LEU A 75 0.47 -14.16 -12.57
N LEU A 76 1.72 -14.24 -13.02
CA LEU A 76 2.25 -13.46 -14.14
C LEU A 76 2.07 -14.17 -15.48
N GLU A 77 2.15 -15.50 -15.49
CA GLU A 77 2.22 -16.28 -16.71
C GLU A 77 0.96 -17.08 -17.02
N GLU A 78 0.29 -17.63 -16.00
CA GLU A 78 -0.83 -18.55 -16.18
C GLU A 78 -2.17 -17.81 -16.10
N ALA A 79 -2.97 -17.93 -17.15
CA ALA A 79 -4.32 -17.41 -17.16
C ALA A 79 -5.23 -18.22 -16.23
N LEU A 80 -6.18 -17.55 -15.59
CA LEU A 80 -7.17 -18.22 -14.75
C LEU A 80 -7.98 -19.24 -15.58
N PRO A 81 -8.12 -20.49 -15.11
CA PRO A 81 -8.74 -21.56 -15.89
C PRO A 81 -10.27 -21.43 -15.96
N ASP A 82 -10.89 -20.80 -14.96
CA ASP A 82 -12.33 -20.67 -14.80
C ASP A 82 -12.74 -19.40 -14.03
N GLY A 83 -14.04 -19.25 -13.81
CA GLY A 83 -14.62 -18.10 -13.10
C GLY A 83 -14.78 -16.83 -13.94
N PRO A 84 -15.21 -15.71 -13.33
CA PRO A 84 -15.51 -14.46 -14.03
C PRO A 84 -14.31 -13.80 -14.72
N ALA A 85 -13.09 -14.09 -14.26
CA ALA A 85 -11.84 -13.60 -14.84
C ALA A 85 -11.10 -14.69 -15.63
N LYS A 86 -11.82 -15.72 -16.11
CA LYS A 86 -11.24 -16.79 -16.93
C LYS A 86 -10.50 -16.20 -18.14
N GLY A 87 -9.27 -16.68 -18.38
CA GLY A 87 -8.42 -16.20 -19.47
C GLY A 87 -7.56 -15.00 -19.10
N GLU A 88 -7.82 -14.35 -17.97
CA GLU A 88 -7.03 -13.22 -17.48
C GLU A 88 -5.84 -13.69 -16.63
N LYS A 89 -4.77 -12.89 -16.66
CA LYS A 89 -3.62 -12.96 -15.76
C LYS A 89 -3.14 -11.54 -15.47
N VAL A 90 -2.30 -11.35 -14.46
CA VAL A 90 -1.74 -10.02 -14.18
C VAL A 90 -0.81 -9.61 -15.32
N GLY A 91 0.17 -10.46 -15.64
CA GLY A 91 1.19 -10.15 -16.63
C GLY A 91 2.24 -9.16 -16.12
N GLU A 92 3.45 -9.26 -16.68
CA GLU A 92 4.59 -8.43 -16.24
C GLU A 92 4.37 -6.95 -16.50
N GLU A 93 3.85 -6.59 -17.69
CA GLU A 93 3.62 -5.19 -18.07
C GLU A 93 2.64 -4.49 -17.12
N ALA A 94 1.50 -5.13 -16.82
CA ALA A 94 0.51 -4.55 -15.92
C ALA A 94 1.02 -4.46 -14.48
N LEU A 95 1.85 -5.42 -14.04
CA LEU A 95 2.51 -5.33 -12.74
C LEU A 95 3.47 -4.14 -12.69
N GLN A 96 4.30 -3.95 -13.72
CA GLN A 96 5.26 -2.83 -13.76
C GLN A 96 4.57 -1.46 -13.79
N ASP A 97 3.46 -1.35 -14.52
CA ASP A 97 2.61 -0.16 -14.51
C ASP A 97 2.01 0.09 -13.11
N LEU A 98 1.41 -0.94 -12.51
CA LEU A 98 0.85 -0.86 -11.15
C LEU A 98 1.88 -0.43 -10.11
N LEU A 99 3.09 -0.99 -10.14
CA LEU A 99 4.18 -0.63 -9.24
C LEU A 99 4.57 0.85 -9.41
N SER A 100 4.63 1.33 -10.65
CA SER A 100 4.96 2.73 -10.95
C SER A 100 3.90 3.68 -10.39
N GLN A 101 2.62 3.35 -10.57
CA GLN A 101 1.50 4.11 -9.99
C GLN A 101 1.51 4.06 -8.46
N TYR A 102 1.81 2.90 -7.88
CA TYR A 102 1.90 2.72 -6.44
C TYR A 102 3.01 3.58 -5.82
N TYR A 103 4.22 3.54 -6.38
CA TYR A 103 5.33 4.38 -5.91
C TYR A 103 5.02 5.87 -6.08
N ALA A 104 4.42 6.26 -7.21
CA ALA A 104 4.02 7.64 -7.43
C ALA A 104 3.01 8.11 -6.36
N ALA A 105 2.03 7.27 -6.01
CA ALA A 105 1.04 7.58 -4.97
C ALA A 105 1.66 7.77 -3.58
N LEU A 106 2.77 7.09 -3.28
CA LEU A 106 3.53 7.24 -2.04
C LEU A 106 4.60 8.34 -2.10
N GLY A 107 4.75 9.02 -3.25
CA GLY A 107 5.82 10.00 -3.46
C GLY A 107 7.21 9.38 -3.44
N TRP A 108 7.34 8.16 -3.96
CA TRP A 108 8.60 7.46 -4.17
C TRP A 108 9.00 7.55 -5.65
N ASP A 109 10.29 7.35 -5.94
CA ASP A 109 10.78 7.32 -7.31
C ASP A 109 10.21 6.11 -8.05
N THR A 110 9.57 6.34 -9.19
CA THR A 110 8.82 5.30 -9.92
C THR A 110 9.73 4.24 -10.52
N ARG A 111 11.01 4.55 -10.77
CA ARG A 111 11.96 3.63 -11.39
C ARG A 111 12.70 2.76 -10.39
N THR A 112 12.93 3.27 -9.19
CA THR A 112 13.79 2.62 -8.17
C THR A 112 13.01 2.18 -6.94
N GLY A 113 11.83 2.75 -6.69
CA GLY A 113 11.06 2.53 -5.46
C GLY A 113 11.71 3.16 -4.22
N VAL A 114 12.64 4.10 -4.41
CA VAL A 114 13.29 4.85 -3.32
C VAL A 114 12.42 6.04 -2.92
N PRO A 115 12.07 6.21 -1.63
CA PRO A 115 11.33 7.38 -1.17
C PRO A 115 12.04 8.69 -1.53
N THR A 116 11.31 9.67 -2.05
CA THR A 116 11.92 10.96 -2.41
C THR A 116 12.31 11.76 -1.16
N LYS A 117 13.29 12.67 -1.29
CA LYS A 117 13.69 13.59 -0.20
C LYS A 117 12.50 14.41 0.32
N ALA A 118 11.58 14.81 -0.55
CA ALA A 118 10.37 15.54 -0.17
C ALA A 118 9.45 14.70 0.72
N THR A 119 9.24 13.43 0.37
CA THR A 119 8.47 12.48 1.17
C THR A 119 9.13 12.21 2.51
N LEU A 120 10.45 11.96 2.54
CA LEU A 120 11.19 11.75 3.79
C LEU A 120 11.10 12.96 4.72
N ALA A 121 11.25 14.19 4.19
CA ALA A 121 11.10 15.40 4.97
C ALA A 121 9.68 15.57 5.54
N ARG A 122 8.65 15.34 4.73
CA ARG A 122 7.24 15.43 5.17
C ARG A 122 6.92 14.42 6.28
N LEU A 123 7.51 13.22 6.21
CA LEU A 123 7.30 12.14 7.18
C LEU A 123 8.22 12.21 8.40
N ASN A 124 9.05 13.25 8.54
CA ASN A 124 10.07 13.40 9.59
C ASN A 124 11.10 12.24 9.61
N LEU A 125 11.52 11.82 8.42
CA LEU A 125 12.50 10.76 8.16
C LEU A 125 13.76 11.29 7.43
N ASP A 126 13.97 12.60 7.38
CA ASP A 126 15.03 13.29 6.64
C ASP A 126 16.46 12.89 7.04
N ARG A 127 16.62 12.31 8.23
CA ARG A 127 17.92 11.82 8.74
C ARG A 127 18.27 10.41 8.25
N LEU A 128 17.37 9.73 7.56
CA LEU A 128 17.60 8.38 7.05
C LEU A 128 18.29 8.42 5.68
N GLY A 129 19.25 7.52 5.50
CA GLY A 129 19.75 7.14 4.18
C GLY A 129 18.90 5.99 3.65
N CYS A 130 18.20 6.27 2.57
CA CYS A 130 17.61 5.32 1.64
C CYS A 130 18.28 5.62 0.28
#